data_AF-A0A3D0D3P2-F1
#
_entry.id   AF-A0A3D0D3P2-F1
#
_cell.length_a   1.000
_cell.length_b   1.000
_cell.length_c   1.000
_cell.angle_alpha   90.00
_cell.angle_beta   90.00
_cell.angle_gamma   90.00
#
_symmetry.space_group_name_H-M   'P 1'
#
loop_
_entity.id
_entity.type
_entity.pdbx_description
1 polymer ?
#
loop_
_entity_poly.entity_id
_entity_poly.type
_entity_poly.pdbx_seq_one_letter_code
_entity_poly.pdbx_strand_id
1 'polypeptide(L)'
;MMKPVTLAVILLAVLGCATEAASPRPPTATAVRISIVATPSPTRWFVSSTMTATPEPTLITSSPTPPASTPVPDAHSQLPTAEAEIASRHSQAPPQATPVAPQEQVEEGQFLFYALGCFYCHGVKAEGAVGPRLARTSISLDKVISQVYQPEDEMPAFSKERVSERDLAAIYAYLHSLDPLGPRPTITADSPDSAAGATLYRYFGCFGCHGSQGEGKFGPPLAGIALSFKEMRARVREPKQPMPPFGPEYVSDEELAHIYAFLQSLAQ
;
A
#
# COMPACT_ATOMS: atom_id res chain seq x y z
N MET A 1 12.92 58.39 -32.99
CA MET A 1 12.67 57.66 -34.26
C MET A 1 11.95 56.36 -33.92
N MET A 2 10.61 56.36 -34.01
CA MET A 2 9.75 55.21 -33.69
C MET A 2 8.86 54.97 -34.91
N LYS A 3 8.88 53.75 -35.46
CA LYS A 3 8.04 53.33 -36.58
C LYS A 3 6.72 52.76 -36.04
N PRO A 4 5.54 53.09 -36.61
CA PRO A 4 4.29 52.45 -36.25
C PRO A 4 4.14 51.10 -36.99
N VAL A 5 3.74 50.06 -36.27
CA VAL A 5 3.31 48.78 -36.86
C VAL A 5 1.78 48.79 -36.90
N THR A 6 1.26 48.76 -38.12
CA THR A 6 -0.17 48.83 -38.44
C THR A 6 -0.87 47.51 -38.07
N LEU A 7 -1.95 47.63 -37.29
CA LEU A 7 -2.90 46.59 -36.96
C LEU A 7 -3.74 46.25 -38.21
N ALA A 8 -3.65 45.02 -38.73
CA ALA A 8 -4.52 44.55 -39.81
C ALA A 8 -5.59 43.62 -39.21
N VAL A 9 -6.80 44.16 -39.10
CA VAL A 9 -8.04 43.42 -38.83
C VAL A 9 -8.46 42.75 -40.14
N ILE A 10 -8.42 41.41 -40.18
CA ILE A 10 -9.06 40.65 -41.26
C ILE A 10 -10.24 39.90 -40.67
N LEU A 11 -11.41 40.47 -40.91
CA LEU A 11 -12.72 39.87 -40.74
C LEU A 11 -12.99 39.02 -41.99
N LEU A 12 -13.13 37.70 -41.83
CA LEU A 12 -13.61 36.82 -42.89
C LEU A 12 -14.64 35.86 -42.29
N ALA A 13 -15.90 36.27 -42.40
CA ALA A 13 -17.06 35.43 -42.25
C ALA A 13 -17.32 34.71 -43.58
N VAL A 14 -17.38 33.38 -43.57
CA VAL A 14 -17.94 32.59 -44.67
C VAL A 14 -18.85 31.51 -44.07
N LEU A 15 -20.13 31.67 -44.38
CA LEU A 15 -21.22 30.69 -44.31
C LEU A 15 -20.84 29.39 -45.04
N GLY A 16 -21.25 28.23 -44.52
CA GLY A 16 -21.40 27.06 -45.39
C GLY A 16 -21.52 25.69 -44.71
N CYS A 17 -22.75 25.19 -44.70
CA CYS A 17 -23.15 23.77 -44.81
C CYS A 17 -22.87 22.83 -43.62
N ALA A 18 -23.93 22.61 -42.84
CA ALA A 18 -24.15 21.38 -42.08
C ALA A 18 -24.40 20.21 -43.06
N THR A 19 -23.59 19.15 -42.97
CA THR A 19 -23.91 17.85 -43.55
C THR A 19 -23.99 16.84 -42.41
N GLU A 20 -25.21 16.37 -42.17
CA GLU A 20 -25.57 15.32 -41.23
C GLU A 20 -24.96 13.99 -41.70
N ALA A 21 -23.96 13.49 -40.98
CA ALA A 21 -23.35 12.20 -41.24
C ALA A 21 -24.22 11.10 -40.61
N ALA A 22 -24.89 10.32 -41.45
CA ALA A 22 -25.61 9.12 -41.06
C ALA A 22 -24.65 8.06 -40.49
N SER A 23 -24.90 7.61 -39.26
CA SER A 23 -24.18 6.50 -38.63
C SER A 23 -24.38 5.17 -39.39
N PRO A 24 -23.33 4.35 -39.55
CA PRO A 24 -23.47 3.00 -40.11
C PRO A 24 -24.15 2.05 -39.10
N ARG A 25 -25.09 1.24 -39.62
CA ARG A 25 -25.69 0.10 -38.89
C ARG A 25 -24.59 -0.90 -38.48
N PRO A 26 -24.66 -1.50 -37.28
CA PRO A 26 -23.84 -2.65 -36.95
C PRO A 26 -24.23 -3.87 -37.81
N PRO A 27 -23.26 -4.73 -38.19
CA PRO A 27 -23.56 -5.95 -38.93
C PRO A 27 -24.36 -6.92 -38.06
N THR A 28 -25.36 -7.55 -38.68
CA THR A 28 -26.15 -8.64 -38.14
C THR A 28 -25.25 -9.77 -37.67
N ALA A 29 -25.30 -10.08 -36.37
CA ALA A 29 -24.64 -11.23 -35.78
C ALA A 29 -25.16 -12.51 -36.45
N THR A 30 -24.28 -13.17 -37.20
CA THR A 30 -24.49 -14.53 -37.67
C THR A 30 -24.34 -15.46 -36.47
N ALA A 31 -25.43 -16.10 -36.06
CA ALA A 31 -25.43 -17.06 -34.97
C ALA A 31 -24.58 -18.29 -35.36
N VAL A 32 -23.40 -18.40 -34.77
CA VAL A 32 -22.61 -19.63 -34.79
C VAL A 32 -23.32 -20.63 -33.88
N ARG A 33 -23.89 -21.68 -34.47
CA ARG A 33 -24.41 -22.83 -33.72
C ARG A 33 -23.22 -23.67 -33.23
N ILE A 34 -22.90 -23.53 -31.95
CA ILE A 34 -22.01 -24.44 -31.24
C ILE A 34 -22.84 -25.67 -30.85
N SER A 35 -22.63 -26.79 -31.53
CA SER A 35 -23.15 -28.10 -31.09
C SER A 35 -22.32 -28.58 -29.92
N ILE A 36 -22.89 -28.51 -28.71
CA ILE A 36 -22.31 -29.10 -27.51
C ILE A 36 -22.72 -30.57 -27.49
N VAL A 37 -21.77 -31.47 -27.66
CA VAL A 37 -21.97 -32.92 -27.47
C VAL A 37 -22.02 -33.19 -25.97
N ALA A 38 -23.17 -33.65 -25.47
CA ALA A 38 -23.35 -34.05 -24.09
C ALA A 38 -22.65 -35.39 -23.82
N THR A 39 -21.71 -35.40 -22.87
CA THR A 39 -21.14 -36.64 -22.32
C THR A 39 -21.94 -37.13 -21.11
N PRO A 40 -22.11 -38.44 -20.91
CA PRO A 40 -22.95 -38.99 -19.85
C PRO A 40 -22.35 -38.82 -18.46
N SER A 41 -23.26 -38.53 -17.52
CA SER A 41 -23.08 -38.32 -16.09
C SER A 41 -22.71 -39.62 -15.34
N PRO A 42 -21.77 -39.61 -14.37
CA PRO A 42 -21.61 -40.74 -13.47
C PRO A 42 -22.59 -40.65 -12.28
N THR A 43 -23.53 -41.58 -12.29
CA THR A 43 -24.03 -42.40 -11.17
C THR A 43 -24.06 -41.78 -9.76
N ARG A 44 -25.27 -41.37 -9.34
CA ARG A 44 -25.61 -41.05 -7.94
C ARG A 44 -25.73 -42.34 -7.11
N TRP A 45 -25.01 -42.37 -5.99
CA TRP A 45 -25.26 -43.31 -4.90
C TRP A 45 -26.46 -42.83 -4.07
N PHE A 46 -27.45 -43.71 -3.97
CA PHE A 46 -28.62 -43.55 -3.10
C PHE A 46 -28.23 -43.77 -1.64
N VAL A 47 -28.60 -42.85 -0.76
CA VAL A 47 -28.83 -43.16 0.66
C VAL A 47 -30.22 -42.66 1.01
N SER A 48 -31.01 -43.61 1.51
CA SER A 48 -32.40 -43.48 1.91
C SER A 48 -32.49 -42.74 3.25
N SER A 49 -33.39 -41.77 3.36
CA SER A 49 -33.87 -41.27 4.66
C SER A 49 -35.31 -40.81 4.50
N THR A 50 -36.16 -41.46 5.29
CA THR A 50 -37.61 -41.34 5.34
C THR A 50 -38.07 -39.94 5.73
N MET A 51 -39.05 -39.41 5.00
CA MET A 51 -39.72 -38.15 5.27
C MET A 51 -40.74 -38.32 6.41
N THR A 52 -40.63 -37.50 7.44
CA THR A 52 -41.75 -37.21 8.36
C THR A 52 -42.18 -35.77 8.11
N ALA A 53 -43.47 -35.60 7.80
CA ALA A 53 -44.10 -34.32 7.53
C ALA A 53 -44.04 -33.39 8.75
N THR A 54 -43.75 -32.10 8.52
CA THR A 54 -43.85 -31.02 9.52
C THR A 54 -44.82 -29.96 8.99
N PRO A 55 -45.75 -29.45 9.81
CA PRO A 55 -46.75 -28.48 9.38
C PRO A 55 -46.18 -27.07 9.16
N GLU A 56 -46.89 -26.34 8.29
CA GLU A 56 -46.69 -24.95 7.85
C GLU A 56 -46.46 -23.97 9.02
N PRO A 57 -45.47 -23.06 8.95
CA PRO A 57 -45.29 -22.04 9.98
C PRO A 57 -46.18 -20.82 9.69
N THR A 58 -47.11 -20.56 10.60
CA THR A 58 -47.85 -19.31 10.75
C THR A 58 -46.88 -18.14 10.96
N LEU A 59 -47.02 -17.10 10.14
CA LEU A 59 -46.30 -15.83 10.28
C LEU A 59 -46.73 -15.12 11.57
N ILE A 60 -45.89 -15.21 12.61
CA ILE A 60 -45.94 -14.33 13.79
C ILE A 60 -44.92 -13.21 13.60
N THR A 61 -45.44 -12.01 13.36
CA THR A 61 -44.70 -10.76 13.42
C THR A 61 -44.38 -10.44 14.87
N SER A 62 -43.11 -10.46 15.23
CA SER A 62 -42.59 -9.92 16.47
C SER A 62 -41.14 -9.51 16.23
N SER A 63 -40.95 -8.23 15.95
CA SER A 63 -39.63 -7.61 15.82
C SER A 63 -38.86 -7.76 17.14
N PRO A 64 -37.63 -8.30 17.15
CA PRO A 64 -36.79 -8.20 18.33
C PRO A 64 -36.32 -6.75 18.49
N THR A 65 -36.64 -6.16 19.63
CA THR A 65 -36.00 -4.94 20.13
C THR A 65 -34.48 -5.18 20.18
N PRO A 66 -33.64 -4.34 19.58
CA PRO A 66 -32.19 -4.50 19.69
C PRO A 66 -31.78 -4.37 21.17
N PRO A 67 -30.85 -5.20 21.66
CA PRO A 67 -30.29 -4.98 22.99
C PRO A 67 -29.62 -3.61 23.01
N ALA A 68 -29.83 -2.88 24.10
CA ALA A 68 -29.18 -1.60 24.34
C ALA A 68 -27.68 -1.73 24.09
N SER A 69 -27.17 -0.92 23.17
CA SER A 69 -25.75 -0.75 22.93
C SER A 69 -25.10 -0.38 24.27
N THR A 70 -24.37 -1.32 24.86
CA THR A 70 -23.40 -0.97 25.87
C THR A 70 -22.39 -0.02 25.21
N PRO A 71 -22.04 1.11 25.84
CA PRO A 71 -21.01 1.98 25.29
C PRO A 71 -19.72 1.18 25.21
N VAL A 72 -19.20 1.00 24.01
CA VAL A 72 -17.79 0.63 23.83
C VAL A 72 -17.00 1.78 24.45
N PRO A 73 -16.18 1.55 25.49
CA PRO A 73 -15.39 2.64 26.06
C PRO A 73 -14.49 3.22 24.97
N ASP A 74 -14.51 4.55 24.83
CA ASP A 74 -13.68 5.29 23.88
C ASP A 74 -12.22 4.84 24.01
N ALA A 75 -11.67 4.25 22.93
CA ALA A 75 -10.28 3.83 22.83
C ALA A 75 -9.26 5.00 22.90
N HIS A 76 -9.75 6.23 23.10
CA HIS A 76 -8.94 7.43 23.34
C HIS A 76 -8.60 7.66 24.83
N SER A 77 -9.16 6.90 25.77
CA SER A 77 -8.93 7.13 27.22
C SER A 77 -7.82 6.26 27.84
N GLN A 78 -7.06 5.49 27.06
CA GLN A 78 -5.96 4.64 27.56
C GLN A 78 -4.56 5.04 27.05
N LEU A 79 -4.36 6.28 26.62
CA LEU A 79 -3.00 6.80 26.36
C LEU A 79 -2.12 7.17 27.59
N PRO A 80 -2.50 7.07 28.89
CA PRO A 80 -1.60 7.53 29.95
C PRO A 80 -0.56 6.49 30.42
N THR A 81 -0.52 5.26 29.87
CA THR A 81 0.50 4.26 30.27
C THR A 81 1.77 4.32 29.44
N ALA A 82 1.66 4.47 28.11
CA ALA A 82 2.81 4.46 27.22
C ALA A 82 3.73 5.68 27.45
N GLU A 83 3.17 6.89 27.57
CA GLU A 83 3.97 8.10 27.82
C GLU A 83 4.62 8.08 29.21
N ALA A 84 3.91 7.57 30.23
CA ALA A 84 4.46 7.42 31.58
C ALA A 84 5.54 6.34 31.64
N GLU A 85 5.39 5.25 30.88
CA GLU A 85 6.38 4.19 30.77
C GLU A 85 7.62 4.65 29.99
N ILE A 86 7.44 5.39 28.89
CA ILE A 86 8.53 6.04 28.15
C ILE A 86 9.27 7.02 29.07
N ALA A 87 8.57 7.90 29.80
CA ALA A 87 9.18 8.87 30.70
C ALA A 87 9.93 8.23 31.88
N SER A 88 9.39 7.14 32.44
CA SER A 88 10.04 6.34 33.48
C SER A 88 11.31 5.66 32.98
N ARG A 89 11.31 5.15 31.74
CA ARG A 89 12.48 4.54 31.09
C ARG A 89 13.55 5.58 30.70
N HIS A 90 13.14 6.77 30.25
CA HIS A 90 14.03 7.91 29.98
C HIS A 90 14.77 8.40 31.24
N SER A 91 14.12 8.32 32.40
CA SER A 91 14.65 8.81 33.67
C SER A 91 15.58 7.82 34.36
N GLN A 92 15.67 6.58 33.87
CA GLN A 92 16.68 5.64 34.34
C GLN A 92 18.04 6.08 33.80
N ALA A 93 18.95 6.43 34.72
CA ALA A 93 20.36 6.66 34.38
C ALA A 93 20.87 5.49 33.53
N PRO A 94 21.80 5.72 32.57
CA PRO A 94 22.34 4.63 31.76
C PRO A 94 22.71 3.47 32.69
N PRO A 95 22.21 2.24 32.47
CA PRO A 95 22.68 1.10 33.24
C PRO A 95 24.19 1.14 33.16
N GLN A 96 24.83 1.25 34.32
CA GLN A 96 26.28 1.24 34.43
C GLN A 96 26.77 0.04 33.64
N ALA A 97 27.55 0.32 32.58
CA ALA A 97 28.35 -0.57 31.75
C ALA A 97 28.09 -2.08 31.92
N THR A 98 26.84 -2.48 31.76
CA THR A 98 26.46 -3.86 31.49
C THR A 98 26.07 -3.83 30.03
N PRO A 99 26.68 -4.64 29.16
CA PRO A 99 26.27 -4.69 27.77
C PRO A 99 24.81 -5.15 27.79
N VAL A 100 23.88 -4.23 27.55
CA VAL A 100 22.51 -4.58 27.16
C VAL A 100 22.68 -5.56 26.02
N ALA A 101 22.22 -6.80 26.20
CA ALA A 101 22.40 -7.81 25.16
C ALA A 101 21.79 -7.26 23.86
N PRO A 102 22.39 -7.51 22.68
CA PRO A 102 21.89 -6.97 21.41
C PRO A 102 20.38 -7.20 21.21
N GLN A 103 19.84 -8.29 21.77
CA GLN A 103 18.43 -8.64 21.75
C GLN A 103 17.54 -7.72 22.61
N GLU A 104 17.96 -7.38 23.83
CA GLU A 104 17.18 -6.51 24.74
C GLU A 104 17.08 -5.09 24.18
N GLN A 105 18.15 -4.60 23.55
CA GLN A 105 18.14 -3.30 22.87
C GLN A 105 17.20 -3.28 21.65
N VAL A 106 17.12 -4.41 20.94
CA VAL A 106 16.18 -4.60 19.82
C VAL A 106 14.73 -4.63 20.32
N GLU A 107 14.44 -5.32 21.42
CA GLU A 107 13.10 -5.38 22.00
C GLU A 107 12.63 -4.03 22.53
N GLU A 108 13.52 -3.27 23.20
CA GLU A 108 13.25 -1.90 23.62
C GLU A 108 13.01 -0.99 22.40
N GLY A 109 13.85 -1.10 21.37
CA GLY A 109 13.67 -0.36 20.13
C GLY A 109 12.35 -0.65 19.43
N GLN A 110 11.92 -1.91 19.45
CA GLN A 110 10.61 -2.32 18.96
C GLN A 110 9.52 -1.64 19.76
N PHE A 111 9.53 -1.77 21.09
CA PHE A 111 8.53 -1.15 21.95
C PHE A 111 8.40 0.35 21.67
N LEU A 112 9.52 1.08 21.64
CA LEU A 112 9.55 2.53 21.39
C LEU A 112 9.01 2.89 20.00
N PHE A 113 9.36 2.13 18.96
CA PHE A 113 8.86 2.35 17.60
C PHE A 113 7.32 2.30 17.52
N TYR A 114 6.68 1.42 18.31
CA TYR A 114 5.23 1.33 18.40
C TYR A 114 4.65 2.39 19.33
N ALA A 115 5.21 2.57 20.52
CA ALA A 115 4.70 3.46 21.54
C ALA A 115 4.77 4.94 21.11
N LEU A 116 5.79 5.32 20.33
CA LEU A 116 5.93 6.66 19.74
C LEU A 116 5.10 6.84 18.47
N GLY A 117 4.45 5.78 17.98
CA GLY A 117 3.57 5.83 16.82
C GLY A 117 4.31 5.90 15.47
N CYS A 118 5.62 5.62 15.43
CA CYS A 118 6.40 5.66 14.19
C CYS A 118 5.81 4.74 13.11
N PHE A 119 5.26 3.60 13.53
CA PHE A 119 4.61 2.62 12.65
C PHE A 119 3.40 3.17 11.86
N TYR A 120 2.71 4.20 12.35
CA TYR A 120 1.54 4.75 11.65
C TYR A 120 1.91 5.29 10.27
N CYS A 121 3.12 5.82 10.14
CA CYS A 121 3.62 6.31 8.86
C CYS A 121 4.61 5.34 8.22
N HIS A 122 5.45 4.66 9.01
CA HIS A 122 6.53 3.83 8.49
C HIS A 122 6.17 2.34 8.35
N GLY A 123 4.95 1.93 8.71
CA GLY A 123 4.50 0.54 8.66
C GLY A 123 4.84 -0.25 9.92
N VAL A 124 4.08 -1.31 10.19
CA VAL A 124 4.22 -2.15 11.40
C VAL A 124 5.56 -2.87 11.50
N LYS A 125 6.12 -3.26 10.36
CA LYS A 125 7.45 -3.85 10.20
C LYS A 125 8.44 -2.84 9.63
N ALA A 126 8.19 -1.54 9.80
CA ALA A 126 8.99 -0.48 9.20
C ALA A 126 9.17 -0.63 7.67
N GLU A 127 8.22 -1.27 7.00
CA GLU A 127 8.21 -1.60 5.58
C GLU A 127 7.91 -0.39 4.67
N GLY A 128 7.53 0.73 5.27
CA GLY A 128 7.09 1.95 4.60
C GLY A 128 5.57 1.99 4.43
N ALA A 129 5.02 3.20 4.48
CA ALA A 129 3.63 3.48 4.11
C ALA A 129 3.52 4.95 3.68
N VAL A 130 3.02 5.81 4.56
CA VAL A 130 3.06 7.27 4.40
C VAL A 130 4.50 7.78 4.37
N GLY A 131 5.31 7.30 5.32
CA GLY A 131 6.73 7.56 5.40
C GLY A 131 7.55 6.46 4.72
N PRO A 132 8.84 6.73 4.43
CA PRO A 132 9.72 5.77 3.77
C PRO A 132 9.94 4.50 4.60
N ARG A 133 10.39 3.43 3.93
CA ARG A 133 10.83 2.19 4.56
C ARG A 133 12.03 2.45 5.48
N LEU A 134 11.94 2.02 6.73
CA LEU A 134 13.02 2.14 7.72
C LEU A 134 13.68 0.80 8.09
N ALA A 135 13.04 -0.34 7.79
CA ALA A 135 13.63 -1.65 8.01
C ALA A 135 14.97 -1.76 7.28
N ARG A 136 16.04 -2.19 7.95
CA ARG A 136 17.41 -2.24 7.41
C ARG A 136 17.84 -0.93 6.72
N THR A 137 17.51 0.20 7.35
CA THR A 137 17.87 1.51 6.81
C THR A 137 19.37 1.60 6.51
N SER A 138 19.74 2.19 5.38
CA SER A 138 21.13 2.35 4.95
C SER A 138 21.75 3.67 5.43
N ILE A 139 20.97 4.54 6.06
CA ILE A 139 21.46 5.81 6.60
C ILE A 139 22.02 5.61 8.00
N SER A 140 22.99 6.45 8.39
CA SER A 140 23.61 6.38 9.71
C SER A 140 22.63 6.73 10.83
N LEU A 141 22.94 6.27 12.05
CA LEU A 141 22.21 6.67 13.25
C LEU A 141 22.15 8.21 13.39
N ASP A 142 23.23 8.93 13.11
CA ASP A 142 23.25 10.40 13.15
C ASP A 142 22.26 11.03 12.17
N LYS A 143 22.11 10.46 10.95
CA LYS A 143 21.11 10.96 9.99
C LYS A 143 19.69 10.67 10.51
N VAL A 144 19.45 9.52 11.13
CA VAL A 144 18.15 9.22 11.78
C VAL A 144 17.87 10.22 12.90
N ILE A 145 18.84 10.48 13.78
CA ILE A 145 18.71 11.47 14.87
C ILE A 145 18.37 12.85 14.30
N SER A 146 19.09 13.29 13.27
CA SER A 146 18.82 14.58 12.63
C SER A 146 17.42 14.64 12.01
N GLN A 147 16.97 13.56 11.35
CA GLN A 147 15.66 13.52 10.71
C GLN A 147 14.52 13.55 11.75
N VAL A 148 14.70 12.89 12.90
CA VAL A 148 13.66 12.83 13.94
C VAL A 148 13.50 14.19 14.64
N TYR A 149 14.60 14.90 14.89
CA TYR A 149 14.56 16.20 15.57
C TYR A 149 14.34 17.39 14.63
N GLN A 150 14.81 17.28 13.37
CA GLN A 150 14.76 18.32 12.35
C GLN A 150 14.37 17.71 10.99
N PRO A 151 13.11 17.28 10.85
CA PRO A 151 12.64 16.63 9.63
C PRO A 151 12.64 17.60 8.44
N GLU A 152 13.08 17.12 7.28
CA GLU A 152 13.06 17.87 6.01
C GLU A 152 11.69 17.81 5.30
N ASP A 153 10.82 16.86 5.67
CA ASP A 153 9.53 16.55 5.05
C ASP A 153 8.33 16.66 6.03
N GLU A 154 7.17 16.09 5.70
CA GLU A 154 5.95 16.06 6.54
C GLU A 154 6.08 15.23 7.84
N MET A 155 7.26 14.68 8.14
CA MET A 155 7.50 13.91 9.37
C MET A 155 7.35 14.83 10.59
N PRO A 156 6.57 14.46 11.62
CA PRO A 156 6.51 15.23 12.85
C PRO A 156 7.88 15.34 13.51
N ALA A 157 8.24 16.54 13.97
CA ALA A 157 9.42 16.72 14.80
C ALA A 157 9.17 16.16 16.20
N PHE A 158 10.12 15.37 16.71
CA PHE A 158 10.13 14.90 18.09
C PHE A 158 11.14 15.73 18.90
N SER A 159 10.84 15.99 20.16
CA SER A 159 11.79 16.68 21.05
C SER A 159 12.70 15.69 21.75
N LYS A 160 13.88 16.16 22.19
CA LYS A 160 14.85 15.33 22.94
C LYS A 160 14.30 14.83 24.27
N GLU A 161 13.33 15.56 24.83
CA GLU A 161 12.64 15.20 26.07
C GLU A 161 11.64 14.06 25.86
N ARG A 162 11.06 13.97 24.66
CA ARG A 162 10.09 12.92 24.31
C ARG A 162 10.77 11.65 23.80
N VAL A 163 11.85 11.81 23.04
CA VAL A 163 12.63 10.71 22.46
C VAL A 163 14.09 11.06 22.60
N SER A 164 14.81 10.35 23.46
CA SER A 164 16.23 10.57 23.67
C SER A 164 17.09 9.99 22.52
N GLU A 165 18.37 10.37 22.45
CA GLU A 165 19.32 9.76 21.50
C GLU A 165 19.57 8.27 21.82
N ARG A 166 19.43 7.86 23.09
CA ARG A 166 19.49 6.45 23.51
C ARG A 166 18.29 5.67 22.95
N ASP A 167 17.10 6.25 23.02
CA ASP A 167 15.87 5.68 22.48
C ASP A 167 15.98 5.51 20.97
N LEU A 168 16.51 6.52 20.28
CA LEU A 168 16.77 6.44 18.84
C LEU A 168 17.82 5.40 18.49
N ALA A 169 18.85 5.21 19.32
CA ALA A 169 19.80 4.12 19.14
C ALA A 169 19.14 2.73 19.30
N ALA A 170 18.22 2.57 20.25
CA ALA A 170 17.46 1.33 20.42
C ALA A 170 16.53 1.09 19.22
N ILE A 171 15.76 2.10 18.80
CA ILE A 171 14.92 2.04 17.59
C ILE A 171 15.79 1.69 16.38
N TYR A 172 16.96 2.31 16.22
CA TYR A 172 17.88 2.01 15.13
C TYR A 172 18.37 0.56 15.13
N ALA A 173 18.67 -0.01 16.30
CA ALA A 173 19.02 -1.41 16.45
C ALA A 173 17.85 -2.32 16.04
N TYR A 174 16.62 -2.02 16.48
CA TYR A 174 15.41 -2.71 16.03
C TYR A 174 15.23 -2.64 14.51
N LEU A 175 15.35 -1.45 13.92
CA LEU A 175 15.25 -1.28 12.48
C LEU A 175 16.28 -2.15 11.73
N HIS A 176 17.47 -2.35 12.30
CA HIS A 176 18.50 -3.23 11.76
C HIS A 176 18.27 -4.72 12.02
N SER A 177 17.51 -5.10 13.05
CA SER A 177 17.17 -6.50 13.32
C SER A 177 16.01 -6.98 12.45
N LEU A 178 15.21 -6.07 11.91
CA LEU A 178 14.11 -6.42 11.04
C LEU A 178 14.60 -7.15 9.79
N ASP A 179 14.03 -8.33 9.55
CA ASP A 179 14.10 -8.95 8.23
C ASP A 179 13.35 -8.00 7.28
N PRO A 180 14.02 -7.43 6.25
CA PRO A 180 13.55 -6.23 5.58
C PRO A 180 12.15 -6.36 5.01
N LEU A 181 11.71 -7.59 4.77
CA LEU A 181 10.36 -8.05 4.48
C LEU A 181 10.30 -9.50 5.01
N GLY A 182 9.12 -10.10 5.21
CA GLY A 182 9.05 -11.54 5.52
C GLY A 182 9.76 -12.42 4.47
N PRO A 183 9.72 -13.76 4.57
CA PRO A 183 10.31 -14.61 3.54
C PRO A 183 9.83 -14.15 2.15
N ARG A 184 10.78 -13.95 1.24
CA ARG A 184 10.52 -13.45 -0.11
C ARG A 184 9.49 -14.36 -0.78
N PRO A 185 8.40 -13.79 -1.35
CA PRO A 185 7.40 -14.60 -2.03
C PRO A 185 8.08 -15.47 -3.08
N THR A 186 7.85 -16.77 -3.01
CA THR A 186 8.27 -17.67 -4.08
C THR A 186 7.31 -17.49 -5.25
N ILE A 187 7.83 -16.97 -6.36
CA ILE A 187 7.05 -16.81 -7.58
C ILE A 187 7.24 -18.06 -8.42
N THR A 188 6.13 -18.72 -8.76
CA THR A 188 6.11 -19.96 -9.55
C THR A 188 5.59 -19.75 -10.97
N ALA A 189 5.26 -18.50 -11.34
CA ALA A 189 4.75 -18.16 -12.65
C ALA A 189 5.90 -17.93 -13.62
N ASP A 190 5.90 -18.65 -14.75
CA ASP A 190 6.94 -18.56 -15.80
C ASP A 190 6.80 -17.33 -16.72
N SER A 191 5.80 -16.48 -16.46
CA SER A 191 5.50 -15.27 -17.22
C SER A 191 4.89 -14.20 -16.31
N PRO A 192 4.93 -12.90 -16.69
CA PRO A 192 4.33 -11.82 -15.90
C PRO A 192 2.88 -12.14 -15.51
N ASP A 193 2.62 -12.09 -14.22
CA ASP A 193 1.36 -12.51 -13.58
C ASP A 193 0.92 -11.43 -12.59
N SER A 194 -0.34 -11.03 -12.67
CA SER A 194 -0.86 -9.90 -11.89
C SER A 194 -1.06 -10.24 -10.41
N ALA A 195 -1.34 -11.49 -10.06
CA ALA A 195 -1.50 -11.90 -8.65
C ALA A 195 -0.15 -11.97 -7.93
N ALA A 196 0.86 -12.54 -8.59
CA ALA A 196 2.27 -12.46 -8.17
C ALA A 196 2.72 -11.00 -8.05
N GLY A 197 2.38 -10.17 -9.06
CA GLY A 197 2.68 -8.75 -9.08
C GLY A 197 2.09 -7.98 -7.91
N ALA A 198 0.81 -8.24 -7.57
CA ALA A 198 0.15 -7.62 -6.43
C ALA A 198 0.84 -7.99 -5.12
N THR A 199 1.26 -9.25 -4.98
CA THR A 199 1.99 -9.74 -3.81
C THR A 199 3.34 -9.03 -3.69
N LEU A 200 4.10 -8.95 -4.78
CA LEU A 200 5.40 -8.28 -4.82
C LEU A 200 5.28 -6.76 -4.61
N TYR A 201 4.28 -6.11 -5.19
CA TYR A 201 4.00 -4.68 -5.01
C TYR A 201 3.74 -4.33 -3.55
N ARG A 202 3.02 -5.20 -2.83
CA ARG A 202 2.82 -5.08 -1.38
C ARG A 202 4.08 -5.41 -0.61
N TYR A 203 4.75 -6.50 -0.99
CA TYR A 203 5.99 -6.95 -0.38
C TYR A 203 7.04 -5.84 -0.41
N PHE A 204 7.36 -5.26 -1.57
CA PHE A 204 8.37 -4.20 -1.67
C PHE A 204 7.92 -2.83 -1.15
N GLY A 205 6.71 -2.72 -0.60
CA GLY A 205 6.21 -1.47 0.02
C GLY A 205 5.78 -0.40 -0.98
N CYS A 206 5.69 -0.71 -2.28
CA CYS A 206 5.32 0.27 -3.32
C CYS A 206 3.95 0.90 -3.04
N PHE A 207 3.03 0.12 -2.46
CA PHE A 207 1.70 0.56 -2.06
C PHE A 207 1.67 1.71 -1.05
N GLY A 208 2.74 1.89 -0.27
CA GLY A 208 2.79 2.92 0.76
C GLY A 208 2.56 4.31 0.19
N CYS A 209 3.29 4.63 -0.88
CA CYS A 209 3.17 5.91 -1.56
C CYS A 209 2.16 5.89 -2.70
N HIS A 210 2.05 4.77 -3.43
CA HIS A 210 1.25 4.69 -4.66
C HIS A 210 -0.16 4.13 -4.45
N GLY A 211 -0.56 3.82 -3.22
CA GLY A 211 -1.88 3.25 -2.92
C GLY A 211 -1.93 1.74 -3.13
N SER A 212 -2.93 1.09 -2.52
CA SER A 212 -3.03 -0.38 -2.49
C SER A 212 -3.33 -1.01 -3.86
N GLN A 213 -4.00 -0.24 -4.72
CA GLN A 213 -4.41 -0.54 -6.09
C GLN A 213 -3.79 0.45 -7.09
N GLY A 214 -2.66 1.07 -6.75
CA GLY A 214 -2.02 2.04 -7.64
C GLY A 214 -2.86 3.31 -7.85
N GLU A 215 -3.84 3.60 -7.00
CA GLU A 215 -4.72 4.77 -7.06
C GLU A 215 -3.99 6.10 -6.79
N GLY A 216 -2.75 6.02 -6.29
CA GLY A 216 -1.96 7.18 -5.87
C GLY A 216 -2.31 7.63 -4.46
N LYS A 217 -1.33 8.22 -3.77
CA LYS A 217 -1.50 8.87 -2.47
C LYS A 217 -0.47 10.00 -2.35
N PHE A 218 0.74 9.66 -1.92
CA PHE A 218 1.90 10.55 -1.92
C PHE A 218 2.66 10.48 -3.25
N GLY A 219 2.69 9.29 -3.84
CA GLY A 219 3.17 9.06 -5.20
C GLY A 219 2.03 9.20 -6.22
N PRO A 220 2.37 9.44 -7.50
CA PRO A 220 1.37 9.51 -8.58
C PRO A 220 0.63 8.18 -8.76
N PRO A 221 -0.58 8.20 -9.34
CA PRO A 221 -1.31 6.98 -9.66
C PRO A 221 -0.53 6.12 -10.67
N LEU A 222 -0.57 4.81 -10.44
CA LEU A 222 0.04 3.76 -11.24
C LEU A 222 -0.97 2.75 -11.81
N ALA A 223 -2.25 2.81 -11.41
CA ALA A 223 -3.30 1.98 -11.99
C ALA A 223 -3.40 2.24 -13.50
N GLY A 224 -3.25 1.18 -14.30
CA GLY A 224 -3.23 1.29 -15.76
C GLY A 224 -2.09 2.15 -16.30
N ILE A 225 -0.91 2.07 -15.67
CA ILE A 225 0.24 2.90 -16.00
C ILE A 225 0.53 2.95 -17.51
N ALA A 226 0.56 4.16 -18.06
CA ALA A 226 0.79 4.40 -19.49
C ALA A 226 2.23 4.12 -19.94
N LEU A 227 3.17 4.01 -18.99
CA LEU A 227 4.57 3.73 -19.30
C LEU A 227 4.72 2.30 -19.83
N SER A 228 5.62 2.13 -20.80
CA SER A 228 6.11 0.80 -21.14
C SER A 228 6.88 0.20 -19.97
N PHE A 229 7.02 -1.14 -19.95
CA PHE A 229 7.82 -1.82 -18.94
C PHE A 229 9.25 -1.27 -18.84
N LYS A 230 9.88 -0.96 -19.99
CA LYS A 230 11.24 -0.40 -20.05
C LYS A 230 11.33 0.96 -19.36
N GLU A 231 10.34 1.82 -19.56
CA GLU A 231 10.27 3.14 -18.94
C GLU A 231 9.97 3.05 -17.45
N MET A 232 9.04 2.20 -17.04
CA MET A 232 8.76 1.95 -15.63
C MET A 232 10.01 1.44 -14.91
N ARG A 233 10.69 0.43 -15.48
CA ARG A 233 11.93 -0.10 -14.92
C ARG A 233 12.97 1.00 -14.75
N ALA A 234 13.22 1.80 -15.79
CA ALA A 234 14.16 2.92 -15.71
C ALA A 234 13.79 3.89 -14.58
N ARG A 235 12.49 4.18 -14.41
CA ARG A 235 12.00 5.06 -13.34
C ARG A 235 12.18 4.48 -11.93
N VAL A 236 12.04 3.17 -11.78
CA VAL A 236 12.25 2.47 -10.50
C VAL A 236 13.73 2.40 -10.13
N ARG A 237 14.63 2.26 -11.12
CA ARG A 237 16.09 2.26 -10.90
C ARG A 237 16.62 3.66 -10.62
N GLU A 238 16.14 4.66 -11.37
CA GLU A 238 16.57 6.06 -11.30
C GLU A 238 15.36 7.00 -11.09
N PRO A 239 14.76 6.98 -9.89
CA PRO A 239 13.59 7.80 -9.59
C PRO A 239 13.94 9.26 -9.33
N LYS A 240 12.91 10.11 -9.39
CA LYS A 240 12.96 11.45 -8.79
C LYS A 240 12.60 11.34 -7.31
N GLN A 241 13.29 12.11 -6.47
CA GLN A 241 12.94 12.24 -5.05
C GLN A 241 11.48 12.70 -4.90
N PRO A 242 10.74 12.22 -3.89
CA PRO A 242 11.21 11.45 -2.73
C PRO A 242 11.17 9.91 -2.92
N MET A 243 10.89 9.40 -4.13
CA MET A 243 10.88 7.95 -4.36
C MET A 243 12.31 7.39 -4.26
N PRO A 244 12.58 6.39 -3.40
CA PRO A 244 13.91 5.80 -3.26
C PRO A 244 14.26 4.93 -4.47
N PRO A 245 15.55 4.84 -4.87
CA PRO A 245 15.99 3.95 -5.93
C PRO A 245 15.88 2.49 -5.48
N PHE A 246 15.38 1.62 -6.37
CA PHE A 246 15.35 0.19 -6.14
C PHE A 246 16.23 -0.51 -7.18
N GLY A 247 17.39 -1.02 -6.78
CA GLY A 247 18.31 -1.75 -7.65
C GLY A 247 17.88 -3.20 -7.94
N PRO A 248 18.47 -3.86 -8.96
CA PRO A 248 18.15 -5.25 -9.32
C PRO A 248 18.41 -6.27 -8.20
N GLU A 249 19.28 -5.93 -7.25
CA GLU A 249 19.52 -6.69 -6.03
C GLU A 249 18.35 -6.65 -5.04
N TYR A 250 17.53 -5.59 -5.09
CA TYR A 250 16.38 -5.42 -4.21
C TYR A 250 15.08 -5.90 -4.86
N VAL A 251 14.79 -5.47 -6.10
CA VAL A 251 13.71 -6.02 -6.93
C VAL A 251 14.28 -6.44 -8.27
N SER A 252 14.21 -7.72 -8.63
CA SER A 252 14.72 -8.20 -9.92
C SER A 252 13.89 -7.66 -11.09
N ASP A 253 14.42 -7.74 -12.31
CA ASP A 253 13.67 -7.36 -13.51
C ASP A 253 12.46 -8.26 -13.76
N GLU A 254 12.56 -9.54 -13.38
CA GLU A 254 11.46 -10.50 -13.43
C GLU A 254 10.34 -10.12 -12.46
N GLU A 255 10.68 -9.84 -11.20
CA GLU A 255 9.71 -9.37 -10.19
C GLU A 255 9.05 -8.06 -10.60
N LEU A 256 9.83 -7.12 -11.17
CA LEU A 256 9.28 -5.89 -11.73
C LEU A 256 8.31 -6.16 -12.88
N ALA A 257 8.52 -7.20 -13.68
CA ALA A 257 7.60 -7.56 -14.76
C ALA A 257 6.26 -8.07 -14.21
N HIS A 258 6.26 -8.85 -13.12
CA HIS A 258 5.02 -9.21 -12.43
C HIS A 258 4.32 -7.97 -11.86
N ILE A 259 5.05 -7.06 -11.19
CA ILE A 259 4.49 -5.80 -10.69
C ILE A 259 3.89 -4.97 -11.83
N TYR A 260 4.56 -4.90 -12.98
CA TYR A 260 4.03 -4.23 -14.16
C TYR A 260 2.71 -4.85 -14.66
N ALA A 261 2.65 -6.19 -14.72
CA ALA A 261 1.42 -6.90 -15.10
C ALA A 261 0.27 -6.62 -14.13
N PHE A 262 0.56 -6.54 -12.82
CA PHE A 262 -0.40 -6.10 -11.83
C PHE A 262 -0.91 -4.69 -12.11
N LEU A 263 -0.01 -3.70 -12.24
CA LEU A 263 -0.40 -2.30 -12.47
C LEU A 263 -1.21 -2.13 -13.76
N GLN A 264 -0.86 -2.85 -14.83
CA GLN A 264 -1.63 -2.85 -16.08
C GLN A 264 -3.02 -3.49 -15.92
N SER A 265 -3.15 -4.52 -15.09
CA SER A 265 -4.45 -5.17 -14.85
C SER A 265 -5.48 -4.27 -14.17
N LEU A 266 -5.03 -3.18 -13.53
CA LEU A 266 -5.87 -2.21 -12.80
C LEU A 266 -6.51 -1.14 -13.73
N ALA A 267 -6.27 -1.21 -15.04
CA ALA A 267 -6.86 -0.29 -16.03
C ALA A 267 -8.35 -0.55 -16.34
N GLN A 268 -8.99 -1.48 -15.62
CA GLN A 268 -10.34 -2.00 -15.88
C GLN A 268 -11.42 -1.19 -15.18
#